data_AF-A0A837CST8-F1
#
_entry.id   AF-A0A837CST8-F1
#
_cell.length_a   1.000
_cell.length_b   1.000
_cell.length_c   1.000
_cell.angle_alpha   90.00
_cell.angle_beta   90.00
_cell.angle_gamma   90.00
#
_symmetry.space_group_name_H-M   'P 1'
#
loop_
_entity.id
_entity.type
_entity.pdbx_description
1 polymer ?
#
loop_
_entity_poly.entity_id
_entity_poly.type
_entity_poly.pdbx_seq_one_letter_code
_entity_poly.pdbx_strand_id
1 'polypeptide(L)'
;MSGAIELIVEGYVSLRDQAALDELRTQRRKLIADLNSCTGIDCTSTIRQIEEDIVVIEAGLARLDGAATRSPTSCSRSARRLNFLLRSTHHNLERAIRQRPL
;
A
#
# COMPACT_ATOMS: atom_id res chain seq x y z
N MET A 1 26.08 -8.34 5.20
CA MET A 1 25.28 -9.46 5.72
C MET A 1 23.83 -9.12 5.45
N SER A 2 23.28 -9.55 4.32
CA SER A 2 21.97 -9.14 3.82
C SER A 2 21.22 -10.37 3.33
N GLY A 3 20.35 -10.93 4.16
CA GLY A 3 19.57 -12.12 3.81
C GLY A 3 18.66 -12.60 4.94
N ALA A 4 19.02 -12.32 6.20
CA ALA A 4 18.14 -12.62 7.33
C ALA A 4 16.78 -11.89 7.21
N ILE A 5 16.79 -10.62 6.82
CA ILE A 5 15.55 -9.85 6.64
C ILE A 5 14.69 -10.41 5.50
N GLU A 6 15.31 -10.83 4.40
CA GLU A 6 14.60 -11.43 3.26
C GLU A 6 13.92 -12.75 3.68
N LEU A 7 14.61 -13.59 4.45
CA LEU A 7 14.05 -14.85 4.96
C LEU A 7 12.88 -14.60 5.94
N ILE A 8 13.00 -13.60 6.82
CA ILE A 8 11.92 -13.23 7.75
C ILE A 8 10.70 -12.73 6.96
N VAL A 9 10.91 -11.83 5.98
CA VAL A 9 9.85 -11.30 5.13
C VAL A 9 9.18 -12.40 4.33
N GLU A 10 9.97 -13.31 3.74
CA GLU A 10 9.43 -14.44 2.97
C GLU A 10 8.59 -15.39 3.84
N GLY A 11 8.98 -15.59 5.11
CA GLY A 11 8.18 -16.32 6.08
C GLY A 11 6.81 -15.67 6.31
N TYR A 12 6.76 -14.36 6.58
CA TYR A 12 5.48 -13.66 6.77
C TYR A 12 4.64 -13.58 5.50
N VAL A 13 5.26 -13.41 4.33
CA VAL A 13 4.57 -13.44 3.03
C VAL A 13 3.93 -14.82 2.80
N SER A 14 4.66 -15.90 3.07
CA SER A 14 4.15 -17.27 2.95
C SER A 14 2.96 -17.53 3.88
N LEU A 15 2.97 -16.94 5.07
CA LEU A 15 1.87 -16.99 6.03
C LEU A 15 0.73 -16.00 5.71
N ARG A 16 0.90 -15.13 4.71
CA ARG A 16 -0.01 -14.02 4.35
C ARG A 16 -0.28 -13.07 5.52
N ASP A 17 0.68 -12.94 6.42
CA ASP A 17 0.58 -12.08 7.60
C ASP A 17 1.01 -10.65 7.26
N GLN A 18 0.06 -9.91 6.69
CA GLN A 18 0.27 -8.50 6.35
C GLN A 18 0.49 -7.63 7.59
N ALA A 19 -0.21 -7.94 8.69
CA ALA A 19 -0.14 -7.16 9.92
C ALA A 19 1.26 -7.23 10.55
N ALA A 20 1.86 -8.42 10.59
CA ALA A 20 3.23 -8.60 11.06
C ALA A 20 4.26 -7.85 10.21
N LEU A 21 4.09 -7.81 8.88
CA LEU A 21 4.97 -7.03 8.01
C LEU A 21 4.81 -5.51 8.19
N ASP A 22 3.58 -5.04 8.42
CA ASP A 22 3.30 -3.63 8.72
C ASP A 22 3.89 -3.20 10.07
N GLU A 23 3.77 -4.06 11.09
CA GLU A 23 4.41 -3.85 12.39
C GLU A 23 5.93 -3.82 12.27
N LEU A 24 6.52 -4.79 11.55
CA LEU A 24 7.96 -4.85 11.30
C LEU A 24 8.47 -3.58 10.60
N ARG A 25 7.74 -3.09 9.57
CA ARG A 25 8.06 -1.82 8.90
C ARG A 25 8.01 -0.63 9.87
N THR A 26 6.98 -0.57 10.70
CA THR A 26 6.79 0.51 11.69
C THR A 26 7.94 0.52 12.70
N GLN A 27 8.32 -0.65 13.21
CA GLN A 27 9.46 -0.81 14.10
C GLN A 27 10.77 -0.30 13.46
N ARG A 28 11.03 -0.64 12.20
CA ARG A 28 12.26 -0.20 11.50
C ARG A 28 12.32 1.31 11.30
N ARG A 29 11.19 1.94 10.94
CA ARG A 29 11.10 3.40 10.82
C ARG A 29 11.32 4.10 12.16
N LYS A 30 10.76 3.55 13.24
CA LYS A 30 11.00 4.06 14.60
C LYS A 30 12.48 3.98 14.96
N LEU A 31 13.15 2.86 14.65
CA LEU A 31 14.57 2.71 14.91
C LEU A 31 15.43 3.75 14.17
N ILE A 32 15.10 4.10 12.93
CA ILE A 32 15.76 5.20 12.22
C ILE A 32 15.54 6.53 12.94
N ALA A 33 14.32 6.83 13.37
CA ALA A 33 14.02 8.05 14.12
C ALA A 33 14.81 8.12 15.43
N ASP A 34 14.90 7.01 16.17
CA ASP A 34 15.66 6.90 17.40
C ASP A 34 17.17 7.10 17.13
N LEU A 35 17.73 6.49 16.09
CA LEU A 35 19.14 6.65 15.69
C LEU A 35 19.46 8.09 15.24
N ASN A 36 18.54 8.75 14.54
CA ASN A 36 18.69 10.17 14.18
C ASN A 36 18.65 11.10 15.39
N SER A 37 18.04 10.68 16.49
CA SER A 37 18.01 11.45 17.74
C SER A 37 19.28 11.29 18.58
N CYS A 38 20.08 10.25 18.31
CA CYS A 38 21.36 10.04 18.99
C CYS A 38 22.41 11.06 18.51
N THR A 39 22.83 11.94 19.40
CA THR A 39 23.94 12.86 19.15
C THR A 39 25.25 12.23 19.63
N GLY A 40 26.31 12.31 18.81
CA GLY A 40 27.67 11.87 19.18
C GLY A 40 28.10 10.49 18.70
N ILE A 41 27.26 9.76 17.97
CA ILE A 41 27.63 8.49 17.30
C ILE A 41 27.30 8.61 15.80
N ASP A 42 28.24 8.22 14.94
CA ASP A 42 27.97 8.08 13.51
C ASP A 42 27.17 6.79 13.27
N CYS A 43 25.86 6.96 13.12
CA CYS A 43 24.92 5.88 12.81
C CYS A 43 24.58 5.81 11.31
N THR A 44 25.23 6.58 10.43
CA THR A 44 24.83 6.69 9.01
C THR A 44 24.86 5.34 8.29
N SER A 45 25.87 4.51 8.56
CA SER A 45 25.95 3.17 7.94
C SER A 45 24.81 2.24 8.38
N THR A 46 24.47 2.25 9.67
CA THR A 46 23.37 1.48 10.24
C THR A 46 22.01 1.97 9.75
N ILE A 47 21.82 3.29 9.67
CA ILE A 47 20.59 3.89 9.12
C ILE A 47 20.39 3.42 7.67
N ARG A 48 21.44 3.48 6.85
CA ARG A 48 21.38 3.02 5.45
C ARG A 48 21.01 1.54 5.34
N GLN A 49 21.52 0.69 6.23
CA GLN A 49 21.14 -0.74 6.28
C GLN A 49 19.67 -0.93 6.66
N ILE A 50 19.15 -0.15 7.61
CA ILE A 50 17.74 -0.23 8.02
C ILE A 50 16.82 0.30 6.90
N GLU A 51 17.26 1.30 6.13
CA GLU A 51 16.54 1.76 4.93
C GLU A 51 16.46 0.64 3.87
N GLU A 52 17.56 -0.07 3.62
CA GLU A 52 17.58 -1.25 2.74
C GLU A 52 16.62 -2.34 3.26
N ASP A 53 16.58 -2.60 4.57
CA ASP A 53 15.62 -3.54 5.17
C ASP A 53 14.16 -3.11 4.93
N ILE A 54 13.84 -1.82 5.06
CA ILE A 54 12.49 -1.28 4.84
C ILE A 54 12.04 -1.55 3.40
N VAL A 55 12.93 -1.36 2.41
CA VAL A 55 12.64 -1.64 1.00
C VAL A 55 12.27 -3.12 0.79
N VAL A 56 12.99 -4.04 1.43
CA VAL A 56 12.69 -5.48 1.36
C VAL A 56 11.31 -5.79 1.97
N ILE A 57 10.98 -5.17 3.10
CA ILE A 57 9.68 -5.35 3.76
C ILE A 57 8.53 -4.82 2.89
N GLU A 58 8.69 -3.63 2.30
CA GLU A 58 7.70 -3.02 1.41
C GLU A 58 7.48 -3.85 0.14
N ALA A 59 8.54 -4.43 -0.42
CA ALA A 59 8.43 -5.39 -1.51
C ALA A 59 7.63 -6.64 -1.09
N GLY A 60 7.80 -7.12 0.15
CA GLY A 60 7.00 -8.21 0.72
C GLY A 60 5.51 -7.89 0.80
N LEU A 61 5.17 -6.71 1.32
CA LEU A 61 3.79 -6.22 1.39
C LEU A 61 3.15 -6.10 0.01
N ALA A 62 3.89 -5.56 -0.98
CA ALA A 62 3.40 -5.44 -2.35
C ALA A 62 3.11 -6.80 -2.99
N ARG A 63 3.88 -7.85 -2.68
CA ARG A 63 3.59 -9.22 -3.13
C ARG A 63 2.27 -9.74 -2.56
N LEU A 64 1.94 -9.42 -1.31
CA LEU A 64 0.67 -9.83 -0.69
C LEU A 64 -0.53 -9.15 -1.33
N ASP A 65 -0.44 -7.85 -1.61
CA ASP A 65 -1.50 -7.09 -2.29
C ASP A 65 -1.71 -7.56 -3.74
N GLY A 66 -0.60 -7.81 -4.45
CA GLY A 66 -0.59 -8.39 -5.80
C GLY A 66 -1.07 -9.84 -5.89
N ALA A 67 -1.03 -10.59 -4.77
CA ALA A 67 -1.58 -11.94 -4.67
C ALA A 67 -3.08 -11.92 -4.30
N ALA A 68 -3.50 -10.98 -3.45
CA ALA A 68 -4.92 -10.77 -3.13
C ALA A 68 -5.74 -10.35 -4.36
N THR A 69 -5.12 -9.65 -5.30
CA THR A 69 -5.75 -9.24 -6.57
C THR A 69 -5.78 -10.33 -7.66
N ARG A 70 -5.09 -11.46 -7.45
CA ARG A 70 -5.02 -12.57 -8.42
C ARG A 70 -5.83 -13.81 -8.04
N SER A 71 -6.64 -13.77 -6.98
CA SER A 71 -7.68 -14.79 -6.77
C SER A 71 -8.86 -14.54 -7.72
N PRO A 72 -9.20 -15.47 -8.65
CA PRO A 72 -10.39 -15.34 -9.50
C PRO A 72 -11.70 -15.65 -8.76
N THR A 73 -11.69 -15.72 -7.43
CA THR A 73 -12.86 -16.03 -6.59
C THR A 73 -13.22 -14.85 -5.71
N SER A 74 -13.75 -13.80 -6.33
CA SER A 74 -14.77 -12.97 -5.70
C SER A 74 -15.56 -12.26 -6.79
N CYS A 75 -16.76 -12.79 -7.03
CA CYS A 75 -17.80 -12.13 -7.78
C CYS A 75 -18.13 -10.81 -7.06
N SER A 76 -17.49 -9.71 -7.46
CA SER A 76 -17.82 -8.36 -7.01
C SER A 76 -19.12 -7.92 -7.70
N ARG A 77 -20.25 -8.49 -7.26
CA ARG A 77 -21.61 -8.06 -7.61
C ARG A 77 -21.96 -6.65 -7.11
N SER A 78 -21.05 -5.94 -6.46
CA SER A 78 -21.33 -4.65 -5.80
C SER A 78 -20.83 -3.41 -6.56
N ALA A 79 -20.17 -3.56 -7.72
CA ALA A 79 -19.61 -2.42 -8.47
C ALA A 79 -20.40 -2.01 -9.74
N ARG A 80 -21.69 -2.39 -9.87
CA ARG A 80 -22.54 -1.93 -10.99
C ARG A 80 -23.66 -0.95 -10.62
N ARG A 81 -23.88 -0.63 -9.34
CA ARG A 81 -24.98 0.26 -8.95
C ARG A 81 -24.62 1.75 -8.92
N LEU A 82 -23.34 2.11 -8.80
CA LEU A 82 -22.94 3.53 -8.72
C LEU A 82 -22.64 4.17 -10.09
N ASN A 83 -22.27 3.39 -11.11
CA ASN A 83 -21.96 3.94 -12.44
C ASN A 83 -23.22 4.24 -13.28
N PHE A 84 -24.39 3.67 -12.92
CA PHE A 84 -25.65 3.97 -13.61
C PHE A 84 -26.21 5.36 -13.25
N LEU A 85 -25.92 5.87 -12.04
CA LEU A 85 -26.47 7.14 -11.59
C LEU A 85 -25.69 8.37 -12.09
N LEU A 86 -24.39 8.23 -12.40
CA LEU A 86 -23.60 9.36 -12.93
C LEU A 86 -23.82 9.65 -14.42
N ARG A 87 -24.36 8.69 -15.20
CA ARG A 87 -24.65 8.92 -16.63
C ARG A 87 -26.02 9.56 -16.88
N SER A 88 -26.91 9.54 -15.88
CA SER A 88 -28.28 10.07 -15.99
C SER A 88 -28.33 11.60 -15.85
N THR A 89 -27.37 12.21 -15.15
CA THR A 89 -27.34 13.66 -14.91
C THR A 89 -26.91 14.46 -16.14
N HIS A 90 -26.14 13.88 -17.06
CA HIS A 90 -25.64 14.61 -18.23
C HIS A 90 -26.70 14.81 -19.34
N HIS A 91 -27.71 13.92 -19.43
CA HIS A 91 -28.72 14.02 -20.49
C HIS A 91 -29.85 15.03 -20.17
N ASN A 92 -30.02 15.40 -18.90
CA ASN A 92 -31.03 16.38 -18.50
C ASN A 92 -30.56 17.83 -18.69
N LEU A 93 -29.26 18.13 -18.54
CA LEU A 93 -28.75 19.50 -18.68
C LEU A 93 -28.76 19.98 -20.14
N GLU A 94 -28.46 19.09 -21.09
CA GLU A 94 -28.52 19.36 -22.54
C GLU A 94 -29.94 19.71 -23.03
N ARG A 95 -30.99 19.19 -22.38
CA ARG A 95 -32.38 19.54 -22.72
C ARG A 95 -32.81 20.88 -22.13
N ALA A 96 -32.31 21.24 -20.94
CA ALA A 96 -32.64 22.50 -20.28
C ALA A 96 -32.05 23.72 -21.02
N ILE A 97 -30.89 23.58 -21.66
CA ILE A 97 -30.25 24.69 -22.40
C ILE A 97 -30.95 24.96 -23.75
N ARG A 98 -31.56 23.94 -24.38
CA ARG A 98 -32.25 24.09 -25.68
C ARG A 98 -33.65 24.71 -25.59
N GLN A 99 -34.25 24.77 -24.40
CA GLN A 99 -35.63 25.27 -24.22
C GLN A 99 -35.73 26.67 -23.60
N ARG A 100 -34.63 27.44 -23.50
CA ARG A 100 -34.74 28.87 -23.17
C ARG A 100 -35.24 29.65 -24.39
N PRO A 101 -36.44 30.26 -24.37
CA PRO A 101 -36.72 31.36 -25.27
C PRO A 101 -35.99 32.61 -24.77
N LEU A 102 -35.67 33.51 -25.71
CA LEU A 102 -35.10 34.83 -25.43
C LEU A 102 -35.96 35.65 -24.46
#